data_AF-U5BIQ6-F1
#
_entry.id   AF-U5BIQ6-F1
#
_cell.length_a   1.000
_cell.length_b   1.000
_cell.length_c   1.000
_cell.angle_alpha   90.00
_cell.angle_beta   90.00
_cell.angle_gamma   90.00
#
_symmetry.space_group_name_H-M   'P 1'
#
loop_
_entity.id
_entity.type
_entity.pdbx_description
1 polymer ?
#
loop_
_entity_poly.entity_id
_entity_poly.type
_entity_poly.pdbx_seq_one_letter_code
_entity_poly.pdbx_strand_id
1 'polypeptide(L)'
;MDFSKINIEGVLIGSLIGLFLKTFFDRFATASKLNRQRKVILDYSKYIGLDKSLKFVEDLDFIKKSIVAVTEEEIKETQESNYAVDAMPMFTSSIIKSFTQEELRRTTYSTINYITILDITYSIDFLRDYMPLQLWENYHTKVRQHMEDDKIKIEDEIKHFQECGYLKSLASNAVNEIEMKRTRAIETHRQFHNLIDRLKGWNIIWTIKYLLRQ
;
A
#
# COMPACT_ATOMS: atom_id res chain seq x y z
N MET A 1 35.03 42.84 43.58
CA MET A 1 33.79 42.06 43.43
C MET A 1 34.00 40.76 44.19
N ASP A 2 33.29 40.64 45.31
CA ASP A 2 33.44 39.54 46.25
C ASP A 2 32.63 38.33 45.74
N PHE A 3 33.31 37.33 45.18
CA PHE A 3 32.69 36.11 44.63
C PHE A 3 32.32 35.10 45.74
N SER A 4 32.47 35.45 47.02
CA SER A 4 32.28 34.58 48.19
C SER A 4 30.83 34.19 48.52
N LYS A 5 29.86 34.54 47.67
CA LYS A 5 28.46 34.10 47.79
C LYS A 5 27.89 33.53 46.49
N ILE A 6 28.70 32.92 45.63
CA ILE A 6 28.15 31.98 44.66
C ILE A 6 27.68 30.77 45.48
N ASN A 7 26.37 30.62 45.63
CA ASN A 7 25.77 29.42 46.18
C ASN A 7 25.97 28.29 45.16
N ILE A 8 27.15 27.68 45.18
CA ILE A 8 27.58 26.63 44.25
C ILE A 8 26.56 25.47 44.26
N GLU A 9 25.99 25.15 45.41
CA GLU A 9 24.92 24.14 45.54
C GLU A 9 23.66 24.56 44.78
N GLY A 10 23.24 25.83 44.90
CA GLY A 10 22.10 26.37 44.14
C GLY A 10 22.33 26.40 42.63
N VAL A 11 23.55 26.70 42.19
CA VAL A 11 23.95 26.65 40.76
C VAL A 11 23.96 25.20 40.25
N LEU A 12 24.47 24.25 41.04
CA LEU A 12 24.48 22.82 40.71
C LEU A 12 23.06 22.25 40.64
N ILE A 13 22.20 22.53 41.63
CA ILE A 13 20.80 22.10 41.64
C ILE A 13 20.04 22.70 40.44
N GLY A 14 20.22 24.00 40.17
CA GLY A 14 19.62 24.66 39.01
C GLY A 14 20.08 24.04 37.68
N SER A 15 21.36 23.72 37.56
CA SER A 15 21.92 23.06 36.36
C SER A 15 21.37 21.64 36.17
N LEU A 16 21.23 20.86 37.24
CA LEU A 16 20.63 19.52 37.25
C LEU A 16 19.15 19.57 36.85
N ILE A 17 18.39 20.50 37.41
CA ILE A 17 16.98 20.72 37.04
C ILE A 17 16.88 21.11 35.56
N GLY A 18 17.73 22.02 35.10
CA GLY A 18 17.77 22.44 33.70
C GLY A 18 18.08 21.28 32.74
N LEU A 19 19.07 20.44 33.07
CA LEU A 19 19.42 19.24 32.31
C LEU A 19 18.27 18.22 32.28
N PHE A 20 17.62 18.01 33.43
CA PHE A 20 16.48 17.12 33.54
C PHE A 20 15.30 17.61 32.69
N LEU A 21 14.93 18.89 32.80
CA LEU A 21 13.87 19.50 32.01
C LEU A 21 14.15 19.42 30.52
N LYS A 22 15.37 19.78 30.09
CA LYS A 22 15.78 19.68 28.67
C LYS A 22 15.61 18.26 28.15
N THR A 23 16.13 17.27 28.88
CA THR A 23 16.04 15.85 28.50
C THR A 23 14.58 15.39 28.39
N PHE A 24 13.73 15.82 29.33
CA PHE A 24 12.31 15.51 29.31
C PHE A 24 11.59 16.15 28.12
N PHE A 25 11.85 17.43 27.84
CA PHE A 25 11.29 18.14 26.69
C PHE A 25 11.72 17.52 25.36
N ASP A 26 13.00 17.15 25.22
CA ASP A 26 13.52 16.50 24.00
C ASP A 26 12.85 15.14 23.76
N ARG A 27 12.66 14.36 24.82
CA ARG A 27 11.92 13.08 24.77
C ARG A 27 10.46 13.30 24.39
N PHE A 28 9.79 14.30 24.97
CA PHE A 28 8.41 14.63 24.65
C PHE A 28 8.24 15.12 23.20
N ALA A 29 9.14 15.98 22.73
CA ALA A 29 9.15 16.46 21.35
C ALA A 29 9.32 15.29 20.36
N THR A 30 10.22 14.36 20.66
CA THR A 30 10.41 13.14 19.87
C THR A 30 9.14 12.28 19.88
N ALA A 31 8.54 12.06 21.04
CA ALA A 31 7.29 11.31 21.17
C ALA A 31 6.16 11.93 20.33
N SER A 32 6.03 13.26 20.38
CA SER A 32 5.03 14.00 19.61
C SER A 32 5.25 13.85 18.10
N LYS A 33 6.50 13.95 17.63
CA LYS A 33 6.88 13.71 16.23
C LYS A 33 6.47 12.31 15.77
N LEU A 34 6.87 11.28 16.50
CA LEU A 34 6.56 9.89 16.15
C LEU A 34 5.05 9.62 16.23
N ASN A 35 4.33 10.24 17.17
CA ASN A 35 2.88 10.12 17.24
C ASN A 35 2.19 10.75 16.02
N ARG A 36 2.73 11.85 15.49
CA ARG A 36 2.25 12.44 14.23
C ARG A 36 2.51 11.50 13.05
N GLN A 37 3.67 10.85 12.98
CA GLN A 37 3.96 9.85 11.94
C GLN A 37 3.00 8.66 12.03
N ARG A 38 2.72 8.16 13.24
CA ARG A 38 1.72 7.13 13.50
C ARG A 38 0.35 7.50 12.90
N LYS A 39 -0.08 8.75 13.08
CA LYS A 39 -1.34 9.25 12.52
C LYS A 39 -1.33 9.28 11.00
N VAL A 40 -0.24 9.75 10.38
CA VAL A 40 -0.12 9.76 8.92
C VAL A 40 -0.24 8.33 8.36
N ILE A 41 0.42 7.35 8.98
CA ILE A 41 0.33 5.94 8.59
C ILE A 41 -1.10 5.42 8.75
N LEU A 42 -1.75 5.72 9.88
CA LEU A 42 -3.14 5.35 10.15
C LEU A 42 -4.11 5.95 9.13
N ASP A 43 -4.01 7.25 8.89
CA ASP A 43 -4.88 7.99 7.99
C ASP A 43 -4.69 7.49 6.56
N TYR A 44 -3.45 7.32 6.10
CA TYR A 44 -3.17 6.70 4.82
C TYR A 44 -3.80 5.30 4.72
N SER A 45 -3.57 4.44 5.71
CA SER A 45 -4.09 3.07 5.70
C SER A 45 -5.62 3.05 5.65
N LYS A 46 -6.28 3.91 6.42
CA LYS A 46 -7.74 3.93 6.58
C LYS A 46 -8.44 4.58 5.39
N TYR A 47 -7.95 5.72 4.93
CA TYR A 47 -8.66 6.56 3.96
C TYR A 47 -8.21 6.30 2.51
N ILE A 48 -7.05 5.69 2.30
CA ILE A 48 -6.52 5.41 0.97
C ILE A 48 -6.23 3.92 0.81
N GLY A 49 -5.41 3.35 1.70
CA GLY A 49 -4.94 1.97 1.60
C GLY A 49 -6.06 0.95 1.49
N LEU A 50 -7.02 0.95 2.41
CA LEU A 50 -8.17 0.04 2.38
C LEU A 50 -9.01 0.17 1.10
N ASP A 51 -9.46 1.38 0.79
CA ASP A 51 -10.30 1.66 -0.38
C ASP A 51 -9.61 1.26 -1.69
N LYS A 52 -8.37 1.74 -1.90
CA LYS A 52 -7.64 1.49 -3.15
C LYS A 52 -7.21 0.04 -3.31
N SER A 53 -6.80 -0.63 -2.23
CA SER A 53 -6.51 -2.06 -2.31
C SER A 53 -7.74 -2.91 -2.66
N LEU A 54 -8.94 -2.54 -2.18
CA LEU A 54 -10.18 -3.21 -2.56
C LEU A 54 -10.54 -2.93 -4.02
N LYS A 55 -10.54 -1.66 -4.44
CA LYS A 55 -10.81 -1.28 -5.83
C LYS A 55 -9.85 -1.96 -6.80
N PHE A 56 -8.59 -2.18 -6.40
CA PHE A 56 -7.60 -2.88 -7.22
C PHE A 56 -7.99 -4.35 -7.45
N VAL A 57 -8.51 -5.02 -6.41
CA VAL A 57 -9.03 -6.38 -6.53
C VAL A 57 -10.24 -6.42 -7.46
N GLU A 58 -11.18 -5.48 -7.31
CA GLU A 58 -12.36 -5.39 -8.17
C GLU A 58 -11.99 -5.15 -9.64
N ASP A 59 -11.03 -4.27 -9.91
CA ASP A 59 -10.54 -3.98 -11.26
C ASP A 59 -9.88 -5.22 -11.89
N LEU A 60 -9.10 -5.98 -11.11
CA LEU A 60 -8.54 -7.26 -11.55
C LEU A 60 -9.61 -8.31 -11.82
N ASP A 61 -10.64 -8.40 -10.96
CA ASP A 61 -11.75 -9.34 -11.14
C ASP A 61 -12.55 -9.02 -12.41
N PHE A 62 -12.77 -7.73 -12.69
CA PHE A 62 -13.41 -7.28 -13.93
C PHE A 62 -12.59 -7.65 -15.18
N ILE A 63 -11.28 -7.38 -15.17
CA ILE A 63 -10.40 -7.71 -16.29
C ILE A 63 -10.31 -9.22 -16.49
N LYS A 64 -10.17 -9.99 -15.41
CA LYS A 64 -10.18 -11.45 -15.46
C LYS A 64 -11.46 -11.96 -16.14
N LYS A 65 -12.63 -11.46 -15.72
CA LYS A 65 -13.93 -11.81 -16.32
C LYS A 65 -13.94 -11.50 -17.82
N SER A 66 -13.41 -10.35 -18.21
CA SER A 66 -13.37 -9.92 -19.61
C SER A 66 -12.44 -10.79 -20.48
N ILE A 67 -11.35 -11.31 -19.92
CA ILE A 67 -10.45 -12.25 -20.63
C ILE A 67 -11.09 -13.62 -20.84
N VAL A 68 -11.85 -14.12 -19.87
CA VAL A 68 -12.48 -15.45 -19.95
C VAL A 68 -13.85 -15.46 -20.62
N ALA A 69 -14.42 -14.30 -20.93
CA ALA A 69 -15.70 -14.22 -21.64
C ALA A 69 -15.58 -14.85 -23.02
N VAL A 70 -16.30 -15.96 -23.24
CA VAL A 70 -16.23 -16.76 -24.47
C VAL A 70 -17.58 -16.90 -25.17
N THR A 71 -18.67 -16.65 -24.46
CA THR A 71 -20.01 -16.62 -25.01
C THR A 71 -20.43 -15.21 -25.42
N GLU A 72 -21.32 -15.10 -26.40
CA GLU A 72 -21.84 -13.80 -26.84
C GLU A 72 -22.56 -13.04 -25.71
N GLU A 73 -23.20 -13.75 -24.79
CA GLU A 73 -23.88 -13.19 -23.62
C GLU A 73 -22.88 -12.60 -22.61
N GLU A 74 -21.81 -13.32 -22.27
CA GLU A 74 -20.74 -12.83 -21.38
C GLU A 74 -19.99 -11.63 -22.00
N ILE A 75 -19.77 -11.68 -23.31
CA ILE A 75 -19.15 -10.58 -24.06
C ILE A 75 -20.06 -9.34 -24.02
N LYS A 76 -21.36 -9.49 -24.27
CA LYS A 76 -22.31 -8.37 -24.16
C LYS A 76 -22.36 -7.81 -22.74
N GLU A 77 -22.39 -8.66 -21.72
CA GLU A 77 -22.42 -8.22 -20.32
C GLU A 77 -21.19 -7.38 -19.95
N THR A 78 -20.01 -7.76 -20.44
CA THR A 78 -18.77 -7.01 -20.19
C THR A 78 -18.70 -5.71 -21.01
N GLN A 79 -19.14 -5.72 -22.27
CA GLN A 79 -19.18 -4.54 -23.15
C GLN A 79 -20.21 -3.48 -22.71
N GLU A 80 -21.36 -3.91 -22.21
CA GLU A 80 -22.41 -3.02 -21.70
C GLU A 80 -22.11 -2.54 -20.27
N SER A 81 -21.09 -3.11 -19.61
CA SER A 81 -20.67 -2.63 -18.32
C SER A 81 -20.05 -1.24 -18.44
N ASN A 82 -20.55 -0.27 -17.66
CA ASN A 82 -19.93 1.04 -17.51
C ASN A 82 -18.73 1.01 -16.56
N TYR A 83 -18.07 -0.13 -16.41
CA TYR A 83 -16.98 -0.30 -15.46
C TYR A 83 -15.69 0.31 -16.00
N ALA A 84 -15.18 1.32 -15.29
CA ALA A 84 -13.89 1.93 -15.57
C ALA A 84 -12.85 1.45 -14.55
N VAL A 85 -11.71 0.99 -15.07
CA VAL A 85 -10.52 0.65 -14.28
C VAL A 85 -9.89 1.93 -13.74
N ASP A 86 -9.58 1.98 -12.44
CA ASP A 86 -9.02 3.16 -11.79
C ASP A 86 -7.49 3.21 -11.94
N ALA A 87 -6.95 4.39 -12.26
CA ALA A 87 -5.50 4.62 -12.39
C ALA A 87 -4.80 4.78 -11.02
N MET A 88 -5.55 4.93 -9.92
CA MET A 88 -5.09 4.93 -8.51
C MET A 88 -3.78 5.67 -8.19
N PRO A 89 -3.58 6.93 -8.61
CA PRO A 89 -2.32 7.65 -8.38
C PRO A 89 -1.98 7.84 -6.89
N MET A 90 -2.99 7.81 -6.01
CA MET A 90 -2.80 7.95 -4.56
C MET A 90 -2.42 6.64 -3.86
N PHE A 91 -2.52 5.49 -4.53
CA PHE A 91 -2.12 4.20 -3.98
C PHE A 91 -0.60 4.03 -4.11
N THR A 92 0.14 4.75 -3.26
CA THR A 92 1.58 4.90 -3.36
C THR A 92 2.28 4.67 -2.03
N SER A 93 3.38 3.94 -2.07
CA SER A 93 4.22 3.66 -0.90
C SER A 93 5.02 4.89 -0.42
N SER A 94 5.05 5.97 -1.22
CA SER A 94 5.88 7.16 -1.00
C SER A 94 5.65 7.82 0.36
N ILE A 95 4.40 7.81 0.84
CA ILE A 95 4.06 8.35 2.16
C ILE A 95 4.80 7.61 3.27
N ILE A 96 4.88 6.28 3.19
CA ILE A 96 5.59 5.46 4.19
C ILE A 96 7.10 5.60 4.02
N LYS A 97 7.59 5.59 2.78
CA LYS A 97 9.02 5.74 2.44
C LYS A 97 9.59 7.11 2.80
N SER A 98 8.76 8.12 3.05
CA SER A 98 9.19 9.43 3.51
C SER A 98 9.78 9.43 4.92
N PHE A 99 9.55 8.36 5.69
CA PHE A 99 10.10 8.18 7.03
C PHE A 99 11.37 7.32 6.98
N THR A 100 12.33 7.63 7.85
CA THR A 100 13.50 6.75 8.01
C THR A 100 13.09 5.42 8.64
N GLN A 101 13.88 4.36 8.37
CA GLN A 101 13.61 3.03 8.93
C GLN A 101 13.58 3.04 10.48
N GLU A 102 14.46 3.81 11.10
CA GLU A 102 14.50 3.96 12.55
C GLU A 102 13.25 4.67 13.09
N GLU A 103 12.76 5.70 12.40
CA GLU A 103 11.51 6.36 12.78
C GLU A 103 10.30 5.45 12.64
N LEU A 104 10.22 4.65 11.58
CA LEU A 104 9.15 3.64 11.41
C LEU A 104 9.19 2.59 12.52
N ARG A 105 10.38 2.08 12.85
CA ARG A 105 10.57 1.12 13.93
C ARG A 105 10.14 1.69 15.28
N ARG A 106 10.52 2.94 15.59
CA ARG A 106 10.12 3.63 16.82
C ARG A 106 8.62 3.95 16.85
N THR A 107 8.02 4.28 15.71
CA THR A 107 6.59 4.59 15.58
C THR A 107 5.69 3.36 15.83
N THR A 108 6.16 2.17 15.45
CA THR A 108 5.35 0.96 15.47
C THR A 108 5.35 0.21 16.80
N TYR A 109 6.35 0.44 17.66
CA TYR A 109 6.54 -0.25 18.95
C TYR A 109 6.62 -1.77 18.93
N SER A 110 6.59 -2.36 17.75
CA SER A 110 6.46 -3.80 17.55
C SER A 110 7.15 -4.15 16.25
N THR A 111 8.07 -5.12 16.33
CA THR A 111 8.74 -5.70 15.16
C THR A 111 7.73 -6.22 14.15
N ILE A 112 6.62 -6.82 14.61
CA ILE A 112 5.57 -7.34 13.72
C ILE A 112 4.91 -6.20 12.95
N ASN A 113 4.54 -5.11 13.63
CA ASN A 113 3.91 -3.96 12.96
C ASN A 113 4.88 -3.28 11.98
N TYR A 114 6.15 -3.18 12.34
CA TYR A 114 7.20 -2.68 11.46
C TYR A 114 7.32 -3.54 10.20
N ILE A 115 7.42 -4.86 10.33
CA ILE A 115 7.46 -5.80 9.19
C ILE A 115 6.20 -5.68 8.34
N THR A 116 5.01 -5.58 8.95
CA THR A 116 3.76 -5.38 8.21
C THR A 116 3.77 -4.09 7.40
N ILE A 117 4.28 -2.98 7.96
CA ILE A 117 4.41 -1.72 7.22
C ILE A 117 5.36 -1.88 6.03
N LEU A 118 6.49 -2.57 6.20
CA LEU A 118 7.42 -2.83 5.11
C LEU A 118 6.78 -3.69 4.02
N ASP A 119 6.09 -4.76 4.39
CA ASP A 119 5.43 -5.64 3.43
C ASP A 119 4.35 -4.90 2.64
N ILE A 120 3.51 -4.09 3.30
CA ILE A 120 2.56 -3.19 2.64
C ILE A 120 3.29 -2.26 1.66
N THR A 121 4.39 -1.64 2.10
CA THR A 121 5.16 -0.67 1.30
C THR A 121 5.63 -1.29 -0.01
N TYR A 122 6.30 -2.45 0.04
CA TYR A 122 6.79 -3.13 -1.14
C TYR A 122 5.67 -3.74 -1.98
N SER A 123 4.58 -4.15 -1.36
CA SER A 123 3.43 -4.68 -2.08
C SER A 123 2.72 -3.62 -2.89
N ILE A 124 2.60 -2.39 -2.39
CA ILE A 124 2.05 -1.28 -3.17
C ILE A 124 2.94 -1.01 -4.39
N ASP A 125 4.26 -0.98 -4.24
CA ASP A 125 5.16 -0.78 -5.38
C ASP A 125 5.00 -1.89 -6.42
N PHE A 126 5.01 -3.14 -5.97
CA PHE A 126 4.79 -4.29 -6.83
C PHE A 126 3.45 -4.19 -7.57
N LEU A 127 2.35 -3.91 -6.87
CA LEU A 127 1.02 -3.80 -7.49
C LEU A 127 0.93 -2.63 -8.46
N ARG A 128 1.60 -1.51 -8.18
CA ARG A 128 1.65 -0.35 -9.07
C ARG A 128 2.42 -0.64 -10.36
N ASP A 129 3.42 -1.51 -10.32
CA ASP A 129 4.15 -1.92 -11.53
C ASP A 129 3.33 -2.92 -12.38
N TYR A 130 2.21 -3.41 -11.85
CA TYR A 130 1.27 -4.32 -12.52
C TYR A 130 -0.17 -3.80 -12.40
N MET A 131 -0.41 -2.53 -12.76
CA MET A 131 -1.76 -1.97 -12.69
C MET A 131 -2.72 -2.78 -13.57
N PRO A 132 -4.00 -2.94 -13.18
CA PRO A 132 -4.94 -3.78 -13.92
C PRO A 132 -5.04 -3.39 -15.41
N LEU A 133 -5.09 -2.09 -15.71
CA LEU A 133 -5.12 -1.58 -17.08
C LEU A 133 -3.91 -2.04 -17.91
N GLN A 134 -2.70 -2.03 -17.32
CA GLN A 134 -1.49 -2.47 -18.01
C GLN A 134 -1.51 -3.97 -18.31
N LEU A 135 -2.02 -4.77 -17.38
CA LEU A 135 -2.19 -6.22 -17.59
C LEU A 135 -3.16 -6.49 -18.74
N TRP A 136 -4.26 -5.75 -18.80
CA TRP A 136 -5.25 -5.82 -19.87
C TRP A 136 -4.65 -5.41 -21.23
N GLU A 137 -3.98 -4.26 -21.30
CA GLU A 137 -3.33 -3.77 -22.53
C GLU A 137 -2.27 -4.74 -23.05
N ASN A 138 -1.47 -5.33 -22.14
CA ASN A 138 -0.46 -6.32 -22.50
C ASN A 138 -1.08 -7.59 -23.10
N TYR A 139 -2.19 -8.08 -22.54
CA TYR A 139 -2.93 -9.21 -23.11
C TYR A 139 -3.47 -8.87 -24.50
N HIS A 140 -4.19 -7.74 -24.63
CA HIS A 140 -4.79 -7.33 -25.89
C HIS A 140 -3.77 -7.07 -27.01
N THR A 141 -2.61 -6.52 -26.66
CA THR A 141 -1.54 -6.28 -27.64
C THR A 141 -1.04 -7.60 -28.22
N LYS A 142 -0.83 -8.62 -27.39
CA LYS A 142 -0.39 -9.96 -27.84
C LYS A 142 -1.45 -10.66 -28.68
N VAL A 143 -2.72 -10.56 -28.29
CA VAL A 143 -3.85 -11.07 -29.08
C VAL A 143 -3.87 -10.40 -30.46
N ARG A 144 -3.84 -9.06 -30.49
CA ARG A 144 -3.89 -8.30 -31.74
C ARG A 144 -2.73 -8.66 -32.66
N GLN A 145 -1.52 -8.71 -32.12
CA GLN A 145 -0.33 -9.11 -32.86
C GLN A 145 -0.49 -10.51 -33.47
N HIS A 146 -1.01 -11.48 -32.69
CA HIS A 146 -1.28 -12.83 -33.20
C HIS A 146 -2.28 -12.83 -34.36
N MET A 147 -3.37 -12.07 -34.24
CA MET A 147 -4.39 -11.96 -35.30
C MET A 147 -3.83 -11.33 -36.59
N GLU A 148 -3.00 -10.31 -36.45
CA GLU A 148 -2.34 -9.61 -37.55
C GLU A 148 -1.30 -10.52 -38.25
N ASP A 149 -0.50 -11.24 -37.47
CA ASP A 149 0.53 -12.16 -37.98
C ASP A 149 -0.09 -13.34 -38.76
N ASP A 150 -1.19 -13.90 -38.25
CA ASP A 150 -1.93 -14.99 -38.91
C ASP A 150 -2.86 -14.51 -40.04
N LYS A 151 -3.00 -13.18 -40.23
CA LYS A 151 -3.88 -12.54 -41.24
C LYS A 151 -5.33 -13.05 -41.18
N ILE A 152 -5.86 -13.20 -39.97
CA ILE A 152 -7.23 -13.65 -39.74
C ILE A 152 -8.19 -12.59 -40.28
N LYS A 153 -9.19 -13.01 -41.07
CA LYS A 153 -10.25 -12.12 -41.55
C LYS A 153 -11.24 -11.87 -40.42
N ILE A 154 -11.83 -10.67 -40.40
CA ILE A 154 -12.87 -10.27 -39.43
C ILE A 154 -13.98 -11.32 -39.30
N GLU A 155 -14.41 -11.89 -40.44
CA GLU A 155 -15.44 -12.92 -40.54
C GLU A 155 -15.11 -14.19 -39.73
N ASP A 156 -13.82 -14.50 -39.57
CA ASP A 156 -13.29 -15.70 -38.95
C ASP A 156 -12.74 -15.48 -37.52
N GLU A 157 -12.66 -14.22 -37.06
CA GLU A 157 -12.02 -13.84 -35.79
C GLU A 157 -12.64 -14.56 -34.58
N ILE A 158 -13.97 -14.61 -34.48
CA ILE A 158 -14.68 -15.25 -33.37
C ILE A 158 -14.35 -16.74 -33.32
N LYS A 159 -14.42 -17.42 -34.48
CA LYS A 159 -14.14 -18.85 -34.58
C LYS A 159 -12.67 -19.13 -34.23
N HIS A 160 -11.74 -18.32 -34.74
CA HIS A 160 -10.32 -18.46 -34.44
C HIS A 160 -10.04 -18.25 -32.95
N PHE A 161 -10.67 -17.25 -32.31
CA PHE A 161 -10.58 -17.05 -30.86
C PHE A 161 -11.00 -18.30 -30.06
N GLN A 162 -12.07 -18.97 -30.50
CA GLN A 162 -12.62 -20.15 -29.83
C GLN A 162 -11.78 -21.42 -30.05
N GLU A 163 -11.10 -21.54 -31.18
CA GLU A 163 -10.40 -22.77 -31.58
C GLU A 163 -8.87 -22.70 -31.38
N CYS A 164 -8.26 -21.52 -31.47
CA CYS A 164 -6.81 -21.34 -31.45
C CYS A 164 -6.18 -21.71 -30.10
N GLY A 165 -5.33 -22.75 -30.11
CA GLY A 165 -4.61 -23.22 -28.93
C GLY A 165 -3.65 -22.18 -28.34
N TYR A 166 -3.04 -21.34 -29.19
CA TYR A 166 -2.17 -20.26 -28.74
C TYR A 166 -2.94 -19.20 -27.95
N LEU A 167 -4.08 -18.72 -28.48
CA LEU A 167 -4.91 -17.73 -27.80
C LEU A 167 -5.47 -18.28 -26.47
N LYS A 168 -5.85 -19.56 -26.43
CA LYS A 168 -6.24 -20.23 -25.17
C LYS A 168 -5.11 -20.23 -24.14
N SER A 169 -3.88 -20.55 -24.56
CA SER A 169 -2.72 -20.51 -23.68
C SER A 169 -2.42 -19.08 -23.21
N LEU A 170 -2.54 -18.09 -24.10
CA LEU A 170 -2.34 -16.68 -23.80
C LEU A 170 -3.34 -16.18 -22.76
N ALA A 171 -4.62 -16.50 -22.91
CA ALA A 171 -5.67 -16.16 -21.95
C ALA A 171 -5.44 -16.83 -20.60
N SER A 172 -5.09 -18.13 -20.58
CA SER A 172 -4.78 -18.85 -19.34
C SER A 172 -3.59 -18.24 -18.59
N ASN A 173 -2.52 -17.89 -19.31
CA ASN A 173 -1.35 -17.24 -18.73
C ASN A 173 -1.70 -15.86 -18.14
N ALA A 174 -2.49 -15.06 -18.85
CA ALA A 174 -2.94 -13.76 -18.37
C ALA A 174 -3.81 -13.88 -17.10
N VAL A 175 -4.73 -14.85 -17.07
CA VAL A 175 -5.57 -15.13 -15.88
C VAL A 175 -4.72 -15.57 -14.69
N ASN A 176 -3.72 -16.43 -14.90
CA ASN A 176 -2.81 -16.85 -13.83
C ASN A 176 -2.01 -15.67 -13.28
N GLU A 177 -1.50 -14.80 -14.16
CA GLU A 177 -0.79 -13.58 -13.74
C GLU A 177 -1.69 -12.67 -12.91
N ILE A 178 -2.92 -12.42 -13.37
CA ILE A 178 -3.93 -11.64 -12.65
C ILE A 178 -4.22 -12.24 -11.28
N GLU A 179 -4.42 -13.56 -11.16
CA GLU A 179 -4.73 -14.20 -9.88
C GLU A 179 -3.59 -14.08 -8.87
N MET A 180 -2.34 -14.15 -9.33
CA MET A 180 -1.18 -13.91 -8.47
C MET A 180 -1.17 -12.49 -7.92
N LYS A 181 -1.42 -11.47 -8.77
CA LYS A 181 -1.47 -10.07 -8.31
C LYS A 181 -2.66 -9.81 -7.41
N ARG A 182 -3.81 -10.41 -7.74
CA ARG A 182 -5.04 -10.37 -6.94
C ARG A 182 -4.83 -10.92 -5.54
N THR A 183 -4.17 -12.06 -5.42
CA THR A 183 -3.86 -12.67 -4.12
C THR A 183 -3.01 -11.73 -3.25
N ARG A 184 -1.99 -11.10 -3.85
CA ARG A 184 -1.16 -10.10 -3.15
C ARG A 184 -1.95 -8.85 -2.77
N ALA A 185 -2.88 -8.39 -3.61
CA ALA A 185 -3.75 -7.25 -3.31
C ALA A 185 -4.71 -7.54 -2.14
N ILE A 186 -5.34 -8.72 -2.12
CA ILE A 186 -6.20 -9.18 -1.00
C ILE A 186 -5.41 -9.25 0.30
N GLU A 187 -4.21 -9.84 0.29
CA GLU A 187 -3.36 -9.89 1.48
C GLU A 187 -2.97 -8.48 1.94
N THR A 188 -2.65 -7.58 1.01
CA THR A 188 -2.33 -6.19 1.34
C THR A 188 -3.53 -5.45 1.95
N HIS A 189 -4.73 -5.66 1.43
CA HIS A 189 -5.98 -5.14 2.00
C HIS A 189 -6.19 -5.62 3.45
N ARG A 190 -5.99 -6.93 3.69
CA ARG A 190 -6.06 -7.52 5.04
C ARG A 190 -5.00 -6.94 5.97
N GLN A 191 -3.79 -6.68 5.47
CA GLN A 191 -2.72 -6.07 6.25
C GLN A 191 -3.03 -4.62 6.64
N PHE A 192 -3.67 -3.84 5.77
CA PHE A 192 -4.16 -2.52 6.14
C PHE A 192 -5.17 -2.58 7.29
N HIS A 193 -6.15 -3.49 7.23
CA HIS A 193 -7.10 -3.70 8.33
C HIS A 193 -6.40 -4.00 9.65
N ASN A 194 -5.49 -4.98 9.64
CA ASN A 194 -4.71 -5.36 10.82
C ASN A 194 -3.87 -4.19 11.36
N LEU A 195 -3.27 -3.41 10.47
CA LEU A 195 -2.43 -2.28 10.85
C LEU A 195 -3.26 -1.18 11.52
N ILE A 196 -4.43 -0.87 10.99
CA ILE A 196 -5.37 0.10 11.57
C ILE A 196 -5.77 -0.35 12.98
N ASP A 197 -6.15 -1.61 13.14
CA ASP A 197 -6.57 -2.16 14.43
C ASP A 197 -5.46 -2.15 15.48
N ARG A 198 -4.20 -2.32 15.05
CA ARG A 198 -3.04 -2.35 15.96
C ARG A 198 -2.48 -0.98 16.27
N LEU A 199 -2.62 -0.01 15.38
CA LEU A 199 -2.10 1.35 15.57
C LEU A 199 -3.15 2.33 16.13
N LYS A 200 -4.45 2.02 16.06
CA LYS A 200 -5.50 2.86 16.65
C LYS A 200 -5.32 3.02 18.16
N GLY A 201 -5.68 4.18 18.68
CA GLY A 201 -5.59 4.47 20.11
C GLY A 201 -5.38 5.94 20.43
N TRP A 202 -5.52 6.28 21.71
CA TRP A 202 -5.45 7.66 22.18
C TRP A 202 -4.03 8.22 22.08
N ASN A 203 -3.90 9.44 21.58
CA ASN A 203 -2.62 10.10 21.35
C ASN A 203 -1.78 10.22 22.63
N ILE A 204 -2.44 10.62 23.72
CA ILE A 204 -1.81 10.82 25.03
C ILE A 204 -1.28 9.48 25.56
N ILE A 205 -2.08 8.41 25.47
CA ILE A 205 -1.69 7.07 25.93
C ILE A 205 -0.47 6.56 25.14
N TRP A 206 -0.47 6.73 23.81
CA TRP A 206 0.66 6.33 22.97
C TRP A 206 1.94 7.12 23.30
N THR A 207 1.80 8.42 23.56
CA THR A 207 2.91 9.31 23.92
C THR A 207 3.49 8.94 25.29
N ILE A 208 2.65 8.66 26.28
CA ILE A 208 3.10 8.19 27.61
C ILE A 208 3.80 6.84 27.48
N LYS A 209 3.24 5.91 26.69
CA LYS A 209 3.85 4.59 26.44
C LYS A 209 5.23 4.71 25.78
N TYR A 210 5.44 5.74 24.95
CA TYR A 210 6.77 6.07 24.42
C TYR A 210 7.76 6.38 25.53
N LEU A 211 7.40 7.34 26.37
CA LEU A 211 8.27 7.92 27.38
C LEU A 211 8.67 6.88 28.43
N LEU A 212 7.76 5.95 28.74
CA LEU A 212 8.01 4.84 29.68
C LEU A 212 8.91 3.73 29.11
N ARG A 213 9.07 3.63 27.78
CA ARG A 213 9.91 2.61 27.11
C ARG A 213 11.34 3.07 26.84
N GLN A 214 11.65 4.35 27.05
CA GLN A 214 12.95 4.98 26.79
C GLN A 214 13.76 5.13 28.08
#